data_AF-X0WQ06-F1
#
_entry.id   AF-X0WQ06-F1
#
_cell.length_a   1.000
_cell.length_b   1.000
_cell.length_c   1.000
_cell.angle_alpha   90.00
_cell.angle_beta   90.00
_cell.angle_gamma   90.00
#
_symmetry.space_group_name_H-M   'P 1'
#
loop_
_entity.id
_entity.type
_entity.pdbx_description
1 polymer ?
#
loop_
_entity_poly.entity_id
_entity_poly.type
_entity_poly.pdbx_seq_one_letter_code
_entity_poly.pdbx_strand_id
1 'polypeptide(L)'
;SARWMQWRYKGANPPGEAREDLWIISKLVLELKGLYAGEGGPTAEAITKLSWDYGDPPDVHKVAKEINGYDLSTGKLLPSLTKLKADGTTSSGNWIFCGSYTEEGNMAARRDPVDTTGIGLFPNWAWAWPLNRRIWYNRASVNLDGEPWDAKHPVIKWDAVANKWVGDVPDGGWPPFNASGKYPFIMKKPYGRAHLFGMGRVDGPLPEHYEPWESPVKNFMSSVEFNPVCDLWETSERGTP
;
A
#
# COMPACT_ATOMS: atom_id res chain seq x y z
N SER A 1 -7.17 1.64 7.64
CA SER A 1 -7.23 1.94 6.20
C SER A 1 -7.78 0.75 5.44
N ALA A 2 -8.86 0.90 4.68
CA ALA A 2 -9.44 -0.16 3.85
C ALA A 2 -8.78 -0.27 2.46
N ARG A 3 -7.78 0.57 2.15
CA ARG A 3 -6.89 0.48 0.97
C ARG A 3 -7.57 0.63 -0.40
N TRP A 4 -8.85 1.00 -0.46
CA TRP A 4 -9.54 1.26 -1.73
C TRP A 4 -8.99 2.52 -2.39
N MET A 5 -8.39 2.34 -3.57
CA MET A 5 -8.11 3.40 -4.52
C MET A 5 -9.39 3.69 -5.28
N GLN A 6 -9.96 4.88 -5.07
CA GLN A 6 -11.23 5.28 -5.67
C GLN A 6 -11.01 6.50 -6.57
N TRP A 7 -11.44 6.38 -7.82
CA TRP A 7 -11.36 7.47 -8.78
C TRP A 7 -12.48 8.48 -8.55
N ARG A 8 -12.18 9.77 -8.74
CA ARG A 8 -13.14 10.87 -8.67
C ARG A 8 -13.07 11.70 -9.94
N TYR A 9 -14.16 12.41 -10.23
CA TYR A 9 -14.29 13.28 -11.39
C TYR A 9 -14.48 14.72 -10.94
N LYS A 10 -14.02 15.65 -11.77
CA LYS A 10 -14.16 17.09 -11.51
C LYS A 10 -15.65 17.46 -11.48
N GLY A 11 -16.09 18.07 -10.38
CA GLY A 11 -17.48 18.53 -10.22
C GLY A 11 -17.67 20.01 -10.55
N ALA A 12 -16.69 20.86 -10.24
CA ALA A 12 -16.73 22.30 -10.49
C ALA A 12 -15.32 22.85 -10.73
N ASN A 13 -15.23 24.09 -11.23
CA ASN A 13 -13.97 24.83 -11.28
C ASN A 13 -13.59 25.34 -9.89
N PRO A 14 -12.29 25.47 -9.58
CA PRO A 14 -11.84 26.03 -8.33
C PRO A 14 -12.21 27.53 -8.22
N PRO A 15 -12.36 28.09 -7.01
CA PRO A 15 -12.74 29.49 -6.82
C PRO A 15 -11.59 30.45 -7.19
N GLY A 16 -11.93 31.59 -7.79
CA GLY A 16 -10.97 32.64 -8.15
C GLY A 16 -9.85 32.12 -9.06
N GLU A 17 -8.61 32.28 -8.61
CA GLU A 17 -7.40 31.89 -9.35
C GLU A 17 -6.79 30.57 -8.88
N ALA A 18 -7.47 29.83 -8.01
CA ALA A 18 -6.94 28.55 -7.51
C ALA A 18 -6.67 27.56 -8.66
N ARG A 19 -5.68 26.68 -8.45
CA ARG A 19 -5.22 25.66 -9.38
C ARG A 19 -5.09 24.32 -8.67
N GLU A 20 -5.18 23.24 -9.44
CA GLU A 20 -5.01 21.87 -8.94
C GLU A 20 -3.56 21.63 -8.50
N ASP A 21 -3.32 20.88 -7.42
CA ASP A 21 -1.97 20.63 -6.91
C ASP A 21 -1.02 20.04 -7.97
N LEU A 22 -1.53 19.12 -8.80
CA LEU A 22 -0.75 18.53 -9.89
C LEU A 22 -0.28 19.59 -10.90
N TRP A 23 -1.10 20.60 -11.18
CA TRP A 23 -0.72 21.72 -12.04
C TRP A 23 0.39 22.56 -11.40
N ILE A 24 0.23 22.92 -10.12
CA ILE A 24 1.20 23.76 -9.38
C ILE A 24 2.56 23.06 -9.31
N ILE A 25 2.58 21.79 -8.90
CA ILE A 25 3.80 20.99 -8.81
C ILE A 25 4.43 20.82 -10.19
N SER A 26 3.63 20.58 -11.24
CA SER A 26 4.17 20.43 -12.60
C SER A 26 4.83 21.70 -13.10
N LYS A 27 4.24 22.88 -12.85
CA LYS A 27 4.87 24.15 -13.21
C LYS A 27 6.17 24.38 -12.45
N LEU A 28 6.19 24.09 -11.15
CA LEU A 28 7.41 24.22 -10.34
C LEU A 28 8.54 23.31 -10.85
N VAL A 29 8.23 22.04 -11.12
CA VAL A 29 9.23 21.08 -11.62
C VAL A 29 9.77 21.50 -12.99
N LEU A 30 8.89 21.90 -13.92
CA LEU A 30 9.32 22.32 -15.25
C LEU A 30 10.19 23.59 -15.22
N GLU A 31 9.84 24.56 -14.37
CA GLU A 31 10.64 25.78 -14.19
C GLU A 31 12.02 25.47 -13.60
N LEU A 32 12.07 24.66 -12.54
CA LEU A 32 13.34 24.22 -11.95
C LEU A 32 14.21 23.49 -12.97
N LYS A 33 13.62 22.60 -13.79
CA LYS A 33 14.34 21.92 -14.85
C LYS A 33 14.90 22.89 -15.89
N GLY A 34 14.16 23.95 -16.24
CA GLY A 34 14.62 25.01 -17.13
C GLY A 34 15.82 25.77 -16.58
N LEU A 35 15.71 26.25 -15.33
CA LEU A 35 16.79 26.97 -14.65
C LEU A 35 18.05 26.11 -14.52
N TYR A 36 17.94 24.88 -14.03
CA TYR A 36 19.09 23.98 -13.86
C TYR A 36 19.71 23.53 -15.19
N ALA A 37 18.94 23.48 -16.29
CA ALA A 37 19.48 23.19 -17.61
C ALA A 37 20.24 24.37 -18.21
N GLY A 38 19.83 25.61 -17.93
CA GLY A 38 20.47 26.83 -18.44
C GLY A 38 21.65 27.32 -17.60
N GLU A 39 21.50 27.30 -16.27
CA GLU A 39 22.45 27.91 -15.33
C GLU A 39 23.37 26.88 -14.64
N GLY A 40 22.99 25.60 -14.66
CA GLY A 40 23.66 24.56 -13.88
C GLY A 40 23.32 24.66 -12.38
N GLY A 41 24.11 23.96 -11.55
CA GLY A 41 23.96 23.98 -10.09
C GLY A 41 24.31 22.65 -9.42
N PRO A 42 24.32 22.60 -8.08
CA PRO A 42 24.53 21.37 -7.34
C PRO A 42 23.51 20.30 -7.74
N THR A 43 23.99 19.11 -8.05
CA THR A 43 23.12 17.95 -8.34
C THR A 43 22.16 18.16 -9.53
N ALA A 44 22.53 19.03 -10.48
CA ALA A 44 21.69 19.41 -11.62
C ALA A 44 21.18 18.22 -12.45
N GLU A 45 21.96 17.15 -12.55
CA GLU A 45 21.57 15.94 -13.27
C GLU A 45 20.31 15.28 -12.66
N ALA A 46 20.19 15.22 -11.33
CA ALA A 46 19.02 14.62 -10.68
C ALA A 46 17.72 15.38 -10.98
N ILE A 47 17.81 16.71 -11.13
CA ILE A 47 16.66 17.57 -11.45
C ILE A 47 16.33 17.46 -12.94
N THR A 48 17.33 17.66 -13.80
CA THR A 48 17.14 17.71 -15.26
C THR A 48 16.75 16.34 -15.85
N LYS A 49 17.22 15.23 -15.29
CA LYS A 49 16.92 13.87 -15.74
C LYS A 49 15.64 13.27 -15.14
N LEU A 50 15.01 13.91 -14.15
CA LEU A 50 13.74 13.46 -13.60
C LEU A 50 12.67 13.38 -14.71
N SER A 51 12.04 12.23 -14.90
CA SER A 51 10.92 12.09 -15.84
C SER A 51 9.73 12.93 -15.35
N TRP A 52 9.15 13.75 -16.23
CA TRP A 52 7.99 14.58 -15.91
C TRP A 52 7.16 14.92 -17.17
N ASP A 53 6.73 13.90 -17.90
CA ASP A 53 5.98 14.04 -19.17
C ASP A 53 4.45 13.91 -18.99
N TYR A 54 3.89 14.76 -18.11
CA TYR A 54 2.45 14.74 -17.84
C TYR A 54 1.63 15.67 -18.74
N GLY A 55 2.28 16.52 -19.55
CA GLY A 55 1.61 17.51 -20.41
C GLY A 55 1.34 18.85 -19.72
N ASP A 56 0.71 19.79 -20.45
CA ASP A 56 0.31 21.11 -19.96
C ASP A 56 -1.08 21.50 -20.52
N PRO A 57 -2.16 21.48 -19.70
CA PRO A 57 -2.17 21.09 -18.29
C PRO A 57 -1.84 19.59 -18.09
N PRO A 58 -1.31 19.19 -16.92
CA PRO A 58 -0.89 17.81 -16.67
C PRO A 58 -2.08 16.84 -16.59
N ASP A 59 -1.92 15.66 -17.18
CA ASP A 59 -2.92 14.58 -17.21
C ASP A 59 -2.74 13.61 -16.03
N VAL A 60 -3.73 13.60 -15.14
CA VAL A 60 -3.78 12.68 -13.99
C VAL A 60 -3.83 11.21 -14.39
N HIS A 61 -4.35 10.86 -15.57
CA HIS A 61 -4.33 9.49 -16.06
C HIS A 61 -2.91 9.03 -16.41
N LYS A 62 -2.05 9.91 -16.95
CA LYS A 62 -0.64 9.58 -17.17
C LYS A 62 0.07 9.28 -15.85
N VAL A 63 -0.15 10.11 -14.83
CA VAL A 63 0.42 9.90 -13.49
C VAL A 63 -0.05 8.57 -12.89
N ALA A 64 -1.36 8.28 -12.94
CA ALA A 64 -1.91 7.02 -12.41
C ALA A 64 -1.37 5.78 -13.13
N LYS A 65 -1.17 5.87 -14.46
CA LYS A 65 -0.55 4.81 -15.25
C LYS A 65 0.94 4.62 -14.93
N GLU A 66 1.69 5.70 -14.69
CA GLU A 66 3.09 5.60 -14.23
C GLU A 66 3.18 4.96 -12.84
N ILE A 67 2.29 5.32 -11.93
CA ILE A 67 2.17 4.69 -10.60
C ILE A 67 1.91 3.19 -10.74
N ASN A 68 1.03 2.78 -11.67
CA ASN A 68 0.79 1.36 -11.98
C ASN A 68 2.03 0.67 -12.55
N GLY A 69 2.65 1.30 -13.54
CA GLY A 69 3.84 0.79 -14.20
C GLY A 69 3.62 0.22 -15.60
N TYR A 70 4.73 0.11 -16.33
CA TYR A 70 4.81 -0.29 -17.72
C TYR A 70 5.88 -1.38 -17.93
N ASP A 71 5.65 -2.24 -18.92
CA ASP A 71 6.71 -2.97 -19.58
C ASP A 71 7.41 -2.00 -20.56
N LEU A 72 8.66 -1.67 -20.28
CA LEU A 72 9.42 -0.66 -21.03
C LEU A 72 9.86 -1.15 -22.42
N SER A 73 9.84 -2.46 -22.66
CA SER A 73 10.15 -3.02 -23.98
C SER A 73 8.98 -2.94 -24.95
N THR A 74 7.75 -2.99 -24.43
CA THR A 74 6.53 -2.97 -25.24
C THR A 74 5.73 -1.67 -25.14
N GLY A 75 5.98 -0.86 -24.11
CA GLY A 75 5.21 0.34 -23.80
C GLY A 75 3.82 0.08 -23.20
N LYS A 76 3.48 -1.18 -22.90
CA LYS A 76 2.17 -1.59 -22.36
C LYS A 76 2.12 -1.50 -20.84
N LEU A 77 0.94 -1.27 -20.29
CA LEU A 77 0.70 -1.27 -18.85
C LEU A 77 0.90 -2.68 -18.27
N LEU A 78 1.53 -2.75 -17.10
CA LEU A 78 1.68 -4.01 -16.40
C LEU A 78 0.34 -4.44 -15.77
N PRO A 79 -0.06 -5.72 -15.94
CA PRO A 79 -1.32 -6.20 -15.40
C PRO A 79 -1.26 -6.54 -13.91
N SER A 80 -0.05 -6.70 -13.33
CA SER A 80 0.15 -7.15 -11.95
C SER A 80 1.57 -6.89 -11.48
N LEU A 81 1.73 -6.59 -10.19
CA LEU A 81 3.04 -6.47 -9.53
C LEU A 81 3.93 -7.71 -9.71
N THR A 82 3.36 -8.90 -9.96
CA THR A 82 4.13 -10.13 -10.20
C THR A 82 4.88 -10.14 -11.53
N LYS A 83 4.62 -9.15 -12.40
CA LYS A 83 5.31 -8.97 -13.68
C LYS A 83 6.46 -7.96 -13.61
N LEU A 84 6.63 -7.27 -12.48
CA LEU A 84 7.77 -6.39 -12.26
C LEU A 84 9.07 -7.20 -12.23
N LYS A 85 10.11 -6.64 -12.84
CA LYS A 85 11.45 -7.23 -12.93
C LYS A 85 12.49 -6.27 -12.39
N ALA A 86 13.58 -6.83 -11.87
CA ALA A 86 14.71 -6.09 -11.33
C ALA A 86 15.79 -5.77 -12.39
N ASP A 87 15.55 -6.11 -13.67
CA ASP A 87 16.49 -5.97 -14.78
C ASP A 87 16.37 -4.62 -15.53
N GLY A 88 15.51 -3.72 -15.04
CA GLY A 88 15.26 -2.42 -15.66
C GLY A 88 14.34 -2.46 -16.88
N THR A 89 13.75 -3.61 -17.24
CA THR A 89 12.81 -3.72 -18.38
C THR A 89 11.37 -3.37 -18.01
N THR A 90 11.10 -3.07 -16.74
CA THR A 90 9.80 -2.65 -16.24
C THR A 90 9.92 -1.42 -15.36
N SER A 91 8.92 -0.54 -15.39
CA SER A 91 8.79 0.61 -14.49
C SER A 91 7.53 0.48 -13.62
N SER A 92 7.51 1.14 -12.47
CA SER A 92 6.33 1.31 -11.61
C SER A 92 6.62 2.35 -10.54
N GLY A 93 5.90 3.47 -10.54
CA GLY A 93 6.05 4.53 -9.53
C GLY A 93 5.67 4.05 -8.12
N ASN A 94 4.75 3.09 -8.00
CA ASN A 94 4.48 2.43 -6.72
C ASN A 94 4.03 0.96 -6.92
N TRP A 95 4.91 0.02 -6.59
CA TRP A 95 4.71 -1.41 -6.89
C TRP A 95 3.42 -2.01 -6.28
N ILE A 96 2.93 -1.50 -5.15
CA ILE A 96 1.69 -2.01 -4.53
C ILE A 96 0.44 -1.64 -5.34
N PHE A 97 0.53 -0.61 -6.19
CA PHE A 97 -0.52 -0.14 -7.09
C PHE A 97 -0.43 -0.77 -8.49
N CYS A 98 0.58 -1.60 -8.77
CA CYS A 98 0.67 -2.31 -10.05
C CYS A 98 -0.47 -3.34 -10.16
N GLY A 99 -1.35 -3.11 -11.14
CA GLY A 99 -2.65 -3.77 -11.32
C GLY A 99 -3.85 -2.83 -11.10
N SER A 100 -3.65 -1.57 -10.73
CA SER A 100 -4.72 -0.57 -10.56
C SER A 100 -5.16 0.10 -11.85
N TYR A 101 -4.26 0.17 -12.85
CA TYR A 101 -4.54 0.71 -14.17
C TYR A 101 -3.87 -0.19 -15.21
N THR A 102 -4.64 -1.04 -15.87
CA THR A 102 -4.11 -2.02 -16.85
C THR A 102 -4.59 -1.66 -18.25
N GLU A 103 -4.24 -2.49 -19.24
CA GLU A 103 -4.80 -2.38 -20.60
C GLU A 103 -6.33 -2.54 -20.63
N GLU A 104 -6.92 -3.15 -19.60
CA GLU A 104 -8.38 -3.25 -19.44
C GLU A 104 -9.00 -1.94 -18.92
N GLY A 105 -8.18 -0.98 -18.47
CA GLY A 105 -8.59 0.35 -18.04
C GLY A 105 -8.30 0.65 -16.58
N ASN A 106 -8.96 1.70 -16.08
CA ASN A 106 -8.77 2.21 -14.72
C ASN A 106 -9.65 1.43 -13.72
N MET A 107 -9.03 0.53 -12.95
CA MET A 107 -9.75 -0.32 -11.99
C MET A 107 -10.34 0.49 -10.83
N ALA A 108 -9.69 1.59 -10.46
CA ALA A 108 -10.17 2.49 -9.41
C ALA A 108 -11.46 3.25 -9.79
N ALA A 109 -11.80 3.28 -11.09
CA ALA A 109 -13.02 3.91 -11.59
C ALA A 109 -14.21 2.94 -11.73
N ARG A 110 -14.04 1.65 -11.43
CA ARG A 110 -15.13 0.67 -11.50
C ARG A 110 -16.21 0.99 -10.47
N ARG A 111 -17.48 0.86 -10.89
CA ARG A 111 -18.68 1.17 -10.07
C ARG A 111 -19.69 0.02 -10.08
N ASP A 112 -19.21 -1.21 -10.18
CA ASP A 112 -20.05 -2.41 -10.12
C ASP A 112 -20.30 -2.79 -8.65
N PRO A 113 -21.54 -2.68 -8.15
CA PRO A 113 -21.88 -2.97 -6.77
C PRO A 113 -22.24 -4.45 -6.54
N VAL A 114 -22.00 -5.35 -7.50
CA VAL A 114 -22.26 -6.78 -7.31
C VAL A 114 -21.29 -7.36 -6.27
N ASP A 115 -21.85 -7.93 -5.20
CA ASP A 115 -21.08 -8.74 -4.23
C ASP A 115 -21.13 -10.21 -4.63
N THR A 116 -20.05 -10.70 -5.23
CA THR A 116 -19.89 -12.12 -5.57
C THR A 116 -19.50 -12.99 -4.37
N THR A 117 -19.20 -12.38 -3.21
CA THR A 117 -18.63 -13.07 -2.05
C THR A 117 -19.64 -13.33 -0.94
N GLY A 118 -20.74 -12.58 -0.90
CA GLY A 118 -21.81 -12.72 0.09
C GLY A 118 -21.48 -12.18 1.48
N ILE A 119 -20.31 -11.56 1.66
CA ILE A 119 -19.84 -11.00 2.94
C ILE A 119 -19.50 -9.50 2.84
N GLY A 120 -19.91 -8.83 1.76
CA GLY A 120 -19.77 -7.40 1.58
C GLY A 120 -18.40 -6.92 1.07
N LEU A 121 -17.68 -7.73 0.29
CA LEU A 121 -16.36 -7.34 -0.23
C LEU A 121 -16.42 -6.44 -1.48
N PHE A 122 -17.47 -6.58 -2.29
CA PHE A 122 -17.70 -5.81 -3.53
C PHE A 122 -16.44 -5.70 -4.41
N PRO A 123 -15.85 -6.84 -4.86
CA PRO A 123 -14.54 -6.85 -5.51
C PRO A 123 -14.48 -6.07 -6.83
N ASN A 124 -15.64 -5.78 -7.44
CA ASN A 124 -15.74 -4.99 -8.67
C ASN A 124 -16.00 -3.50 -8.43
N TRP A 125 -16.19 -3.07 -7.18
CA TRP A 125 -16.25 -1.65 -6.83
C TRP A 125 -14.84 -1.12 -6.57
N ALA A 126 -14.42 -0.13 -7.36
CA ALA A 126 -13.08 0.45 -7.30
C ALA A 126 -11.98 -0.63 -7.32
N TRP A 127 -10.83 -0.39 -6.67
CA TRP A 127 -9.75 -1.36 -6.56
C TRP A 127 -8.97 -1.21 -5.26
N ALA A 128 -8.58 -2.30 -4.61
CA ALA A 128 -7.84 -2.26 -3.34
C ALA A 128 -6.42 -2.79 -3.49
N TRP A 129 -5.40 -2.11 -2.95
CA TRP A 129 -4.04 -2.65 -3.00
C TRP A 129 -3.76 -3.65 -1.87
N PRO A 130 -2.95 -4.70 -2.05
CA PRO A 130 -2.35 -5.13 -3.32
C PRO A 130 -3.28 -6.09 -4.08
N LEU A 131 -3.25 -6.02 -5.42
CA LEU A 131 -3.95 -6.94 -6.34
C LEU A 131 -5.42 -7.19 -6.03
N ASN A 132 -6.14 -6.17 -5.56
CA ASN A 132 -7.57 -6.23 -5.19
C ASN A 132 -7.92 -7.10 -3.98
N ARG A 133 -6.95 -7.49 -3.14
CA ARG A 133 -7.19 -8.22 -1.88
C ARG A 133 -7.97 -7.36 -0.89
N ARG A 134 -9.21 -7.73 -0.58
CA ARG A 134 -10.10 -6.92 0.27
C ARG A 134 -9.79 -7.11 1.74
N ILE A 135 -9.53 -8.35 2.16
CA ILE A 135 -9.10 -8.70 3.51
C ILE A 135 -7.66 -9.23 3.47
N TRP A 136 -6.76 -8.58 4.19
CA TRP A 136 -5.38 -9.06 4.33
C TRP A 136 -5.30 -10.28 5.22
N TYR A 137 -4.26 -11.09 5.00
CA TYR A 137 -4.02 -12.30 5.78
C TYR A 137 -5.21 -13.28 5.76
N ASN A 138 -6.06 -13.19 4.72
CA ASN A 138 -7.27 -14.00 4.58
C ASN A 138 -6.99 -15.51 4.55
N ARG A 139 -5.76 -15.93 4.24
CA ARG A 139 -5.31 -17.33 4.42
C ARG A 139 -5.32 -17.83 5.87
N ALA A 140 -5.38 -16.93 6.87
CA ALA A 140 -5.56 -17.30 8.26
C ALA A 140 -7.04 -17.56 8.61
N SER A 141 -7.99 -17.26 7.71
CA SER A 141 -9.42 -17.55 7.90
C SER A 141 -9.78 -19.02 7.61
N VAL A 142 -8.80 -19.83 7.22
CA VAL A 142 -8.95 -21.24 6.89
C VAL A 142 -7.97 -22.09 7.70
N ASN A 143 -8.26 -23.37 7.81
CA ASN A 143 -7.35 -24.37 8.35
C ASN A 143 -6.21 -24.71 7.36
N LEU A 144 -5.33 -25.65 7.74
CA LEU A 144 -4.16 -26.01 6.93
C LEU A 144 -4.51 -26.72 5.60
N ASP A 145 -5.74 -27.23 5.48
CA ASP A 145 -6.29 -27.85 4.27
C ASP A 145 -7.07 -26.86 3.39
N GLY A 146 -7.27 -25.62 3.86
CA GLY A 146 -7.98 -24.57 3.12
C GLY A 146 -9.49 -24.55 3.36
N GLU A 147 -9.98 -25.26 4.37
CA GLU A 147 -11.38 -25.20 4.80
C GLU A 147 -11.59 -24.01 5.77
N PRO A 148 -12.64 -23.19 5.57
CA PRO A 148 -12.94 -22.02 6.41
C PRO A 148 -13.21 -22.39 7.87
N TRP A 149 -12.74 -21.55 8.80
CA TRP A 149 -13.11 -21.67 10.22
C TRP A 149 -14.58 -21.30 10.47
N ASP A 150 -15.08 -20.27 9.78
CA ASP A 150 -16.52 -19.96 9.70
C ASP A 150 -17.05 -20.42 8.34
N ALA A 151 -17.81 -21.52 8.35
CA ALA A 151 -18.42 -22.07 7.15
C ALA A 151 -19.61 -21.23 6.62
N LYS A 152 -20.21 -20.35 7.44
CA LYS A 152 -21.34 -19.51 7.04
C LYS A 152 -20.90 -18.26 6.27
N HIS A 153 -19.74 -17.71 6.63
CA HIS A 153 -19.20 -16.49 6.02
C HIS A 153 -17.73 -16.66 5.61
N PRO A 154 -17.43 -17.56 4.65
CA PRO A 154 -16.05 -17.82 4.26
C PRO A 154 -15.46 -16.62 3.51
N VAL A 155 -14.30 -16.13 3.98
CA VAL A 155 -13.56 -15.09 3.24
C VAL A 155 -12.91 -15.68 1.99
N ILE A 156 -12.22 -16.81 2.16
CA ILE A 156 -11.71 -17.64 1.07
C ILE A 156 -11.93 -19.12 1.41
N LYS A 157 -12.00 -19.95 0.39
CA LYS A 157 -12.01 -21.41 0.49
C LYS A 157 -11.12 -22.01 -0.60
N TRP A 158 -10.44 -23.11 -0.30
CA TRP A 158 -9.73 -23.89 -1.30
C TRP A 158 -10.68 -24.80 -2.09
N ASP A 159 -10.69 -24.67 -3.41
CA ASP A 159 -11.33 -25.62 -4.32
C ASP A 159 -10.24 -26.57 -4.83
N ALA A 160 -10.20 -27.78 -4.26
CA ALA A 160 -9.21 -28.80 -4.60
C ALA A 160 -9.39 -29.35 -6.03
N VAL A 161 -10.61 -29.32 -6.58
CA VAL A 161 -10.88 -29.81 -7.95
C VAL A 161 -10.39 -28.79 -8.96
N ALA A 162 -10.70 -27.51 -8.74
CA ALA A 162 -10.24 -26.43 -9.61
C ALA A 162 -8.82 -25.94 -9.30
N ASN A 163 -8.18 -26.50 -8.26
CA ASN A 163 -6.84 -26.15 -7.79
C ASN A 163 -6.65 -24.63 -7.57
N LYS A 164 -7.63 -23.97 -6.95
CA LYS A 164 -7.66 -22.50 -6.77
C LYS A 164 -8.38 -22.06 -5.50
N TRP A 165 -8.10 -20.84 -5.07
CA TRP A 165 -8.88 -20.17 -4.02
C TRP A 165 -10.15 -19.54 -4.61
N VAL A 166 -11.26 -19.65 -3.88
CA VAL A 166 -12.56 -19.05 -4.20
C VAL A 166 -12.94 -18.08 -3.08
N GLY A 167 -13.57 -16.95 -3.41
CA GLY A 167 -13.91 -15.88 -2.46
C GLY A 167 -13.14 -14.59 -2.77
N ASP A 168 -12.56 -13.97 -1.75
CA ASP A 168 -11.60 -12.88 -1.91
C ASP A 168 -10.34 -13.32 -2.70
N VAL A 169 -9.59 -12.35 -3.23
CA VAL A 169 -8.28 -12.63 -3.82
C VAL A 169 -7.35 -13.15 -2.72
N PRO A 170 -6.72 -14.33 -2.87
CA PRO A 170 -5.89 -14.89 -1.81
C PRO A 170 -4.65 -14.03 -1.54
N ASP A 171 -4.36 -13.80 -0.26
CA ASP A 171 -3.13 -13.16 0.19
C ASP A 171 -1.95 -14.14 0.12
N GLY A 172 -1.52 -14.43 -1.11
CA GLY A 172 -0.58 -15.49 -1.46
C GLY A 172 -1.28 -16.62 -2.21
N GLY A 173 -1.06 -16.69 -3.52
CA GLY A 173 -1.77 -17.62 -4.42
C GLY A 173 -1.29 -19.08 -4.41
N TRP A 174 -0.43 -19.47 -3.47
CA TRP A 174 0.01 -20.87 -3.33
C TRP A 174 -1.15 -21.77 -2.86
N PRO A 175 -1.08 -23.10 -3.02
CA PRO A 175 -2.04 -24.02 -2.40
C PRO A 175 -2.09 -23.89 -0.86
N PRO A 176 -3.04 -24.55 -0.16
CA PRO A 176 -3.05 -24.69 1.30
C PRO A 176 -1.78 -25.34 1.81
N PHE A 177 -1.47 -25.15 3.10
CA PHE A 177 -0.21 -25.60 3.68
C PHE A 177 0.00 -27.11 3.52
N ASN A 178 -1.01 -27.91 3.83
CA ASN A 178 -0.96 -29.37 3.69
C ASN A 178 -0.91 -29.85 2.22
N ALA A 179 -1.17 -28.94 1.27
CA ALA A 179 -1.11 -29.18 -0.17
C ALA A 179 0.14 -28.53 -0.82
N SER A 180 1.29 -28.53 -0.13
CA SER A 180 2.58 -27.90 -0.54
C SER A 180 2.62 -26.36 -0.53
N GLY A 181 1.70 -25.75 0.21
CA GLY A 181 1.55 -24.31 0.31
C GLY A 181 2.52 -23.59 1.24
N LYS A 182 2.15 -22.36 1.58
CA LYS A 182 2.86 -21.50 2.54
C LYS A 182 1.95 -21.06 3.68
N TYR A 183 2.58 -20.62 4.77
CA TYR A 183 1.90 -19.99 5.89
C TYR A 183 1.27 -18.63 5.50
N PRO A 184 0.24 -18.18 6.23
CA PRO A 184 -0.62 -17.07 5.79
C PRO A 184 0.01 -15.67 5.79
N PHE A 185 1.08 -15.42 6.56
CA PHE A 185 1.68 -14.08 6.67
C PHE A 185 2.84 -13.89 5.70
N ILE A 186 2.53 -13.73 4.41
CA ILE A 186 3.51 -13.77 3.30
C ILE A 186 4.60 -12.69 3.36
N MET A 187 4.32 -11.56 4.01
CA MET A 187 5.26 -10.44 4.17
C MET A 187 6.16 -10.61 5.40
N LYS A 188 5.88 -11.58 6.28
CA LYS A 188 6.69 -11.89 7.47
C LYS A 188 7.71 -12.97 7.15
N LYS A 189 8.72 -12.60 6.36
CA LYS A 189 9.85 -13.50 6.09
C LYS A 189 10.79 -13.58 7.31
N PRO A 190 11.43 -14.74 7.55
CA PRO A 190 11.31 -15.99 6.79
C PRO A 190 10.14 -16.90 7.24
N TYR A 191 9.54 -16.66 8.42
CA TYR A 191 8.69 -17.65 9.08
C TYR A 191 7.25 -17.76 8.55
N GLY A 192 6.74 -16.71 7.89
CA GLY A 192 5.38 -16.68 7.34
C GLY A 192 4.27 -16.65 8.40
N ARG A 193 4.60 -16.33 9.65
CA ARG A 193 3.68 -16.34 10.81
C ARG A 193 3.51 -14.93 11.40
N ALA A 194 2.39 -14.70 12.08
CA ALA A 194 2.26 -13.54 12.96
C ALA A 194 3.24 -13.68 14.14
N HIS A 195 3.76 -12.55 14.61
CA HIS A 195 4.67 -12.53 15.74
C HIS A 195 3.89 -12.17 16.99
N LEU A 196 3.76 -13.13 17.92
CA LEU A 196 3.39 -12.82 19.31
C LEU A 196 4.58 -12.19 20.04
N PHE A 197 5.78 -12.70 19.79
CA PHE A 197 7.04 -12.15 20.27
C PHE A 197 7.74 -11.37 19.15
N GLY A 198 7.78 -10.05 19.24
CA GLY A 198 8.16 -9.13 18.17
C GLY A 198 9.54 -8.51 18.33
N MET A 199 10.62 -9.24 18.00
CA MET A 199 12.01 -8.77 18.19
C MET A 199 12.44 -7.50 17.43
N GLY A 200 11.58 -6.93 16.57
CA GLY A 200 11.90 -5.74 15.79
C GLY A 200 11.44 -4.44 16.43
N ARG A 201 10.97 -4.44 17.68
CA ARG A 201 10.54 -3.23 18.40
C ARG A 201 11.69 -2.73 19.27
N VAL A 202 11.80 -1.41 19.41
CA VAL A 202 12.92 -0.76 20.12
C VAL A 202 12.81 -0.91 21.64
N ASP A 203 11.58 -0.99 22.14
CA ASP A 203 11.19 -1.00 23.56
C ASP A 203 10.90 -2.41 24.10
N GLY A 204 11.17 -3.44 23.30
CA GLY A 204 11.10 -4.84 23.72
C GLY A 204 10.17 -5.71 22.88
N PRO A 205 10.31 -7.04 22.97
CA PRO A 205 9.60 -7.97 22.11
C PRO A 205 8.15 -8.23 22.52
N LEU A 206 7.74 -7.78 23.71
CA LEU A 206 6.38 -7.88 24.22
C LEU A 206 5.95 -6.49 24.73
N PRO A 207 4.66 -6.15 24.65
CA PRO A 207 4.16 -4.92 25.25
C PRO A 207 4.35 -4.91 26.77
N GLU A 208 4.76 -3.75 27.29
CA GLU A 208 4.86 -3.45 28.72
C GLU A 208 4.27 -2.04 28.93
N HIS A 209 3.60 -1.82 30.06
CA HIS A 209 3.04 -0.50 30.37
C HIS A 209 4.11 0.43 30.93
N TYR A 210 4.27 1.57 30.28
CA TYR A 210 5.01 2.72 30.80
C TYR A 210 4.10 3.94 30.79
N GLU A 211 4.24 4.81 31.79
CA GLU A 211 3.56 6.09 31.76
C GLU A 211 4.08 6.95 30.61
N PRO A 212 3.22 7.74 29.94
CA PRO A 212 3.67 8.83 29.09
C PRO A 212 4.56 9.79 29.88
N TRP A 213 5.52 10.43 29.21
CA TRP A 213 6.47 11.33 29.87
C TRP A 213 5.80 12.43 30.71
N GLU A 214 4.72 13.02 30.21
CA GLU A 214 3.97 14.08 30.89
C GLU A 214 2.88 13.53 31.84
N SER A 215 2.92 12.24 32.18
CA SER A 215 1.85 11.64 32.97
C SER A 215 1.74 12.30 34.34
N PRO A 216 0.54 12.76 34.75
CA PRO A 216 0.31 13.33 36.07
C PRO A 216 0.29 12.26 37.17
N VAL A 217 0.31 10.98 36.80
CA VAL A 217 0.22 9.83 37.71
C VAL A 217 1.48 8.98 37.64
N LYS A 218 1.79 8.31 38.74
CA LYS A 218 2.90 7.36 38.81
C LYS A 218 2.49 6.02 38.21
N ASN A 219 3.45 5.32 37.63
CA ASN A 219 3.25 3.95 37.15
C ASN A 219 2.96 3.02 38.35
N PHE A 220 1.81 2.34 38.33
CA PHE A 220 1.43 1.37 39.36
C PHE A 220 1.70 -0.09 38.94
N MET A 221 1.99 -0.34 37.67
CA MET A 221 2.17 -1.69 37.12
C MET A 221 3.64 -2.10 37.02
N SER A 222 4.55 -1.13 36.93
CA SER A 222 5.99 -1.38 36.81
C SER A 222 6.80 -0.44 37.70
N SER A 223 7.96 -0.91 38.17
CA SER A 223 8.94 -0.06 38.87
C SER A 223 9.66 0.91 37.92
N VAL A 224 9.52 0.70 36.61
CA VAL A 224 10.03 1.59 35.58
C VAL A 224 8.90 2.54 35.17
N GLU A 225 9.05 3.83 35.49
CA GLU A 225 7.96 4.80 35.31
C GLU A 225 7.72 5.12 33.83
N PHE A 226 8.78 5.48 33.10
CA PHE A 226 8.73 5.86 31.68
C PHE A 226 9.43 4.83 30.79
N ASN A 227 9.08 4.82 29.51
CA ASN A 227 9.72 3.95 28.54
C ASN A 227 11.24 4.24 28.49
N PRO A 228 12.12 3.26 28.77
CA PRO A 228 13.56 3.49 28.86
C PRO A 228 14.23 3.85 27.53
N VAL A 229 13.52 3.71 26.39
CA VAL A 229 14.00 4.12 25.07
C VAL A 229 13.34 5.40 24.55
N CYS A 230 12.68 6.18 25.42
CA CYS A 230 12.13 7.48 25.00
C CYS A 230 13.27 8.50 24.79
N ASP A 231 13.21 9.22 23.67
CA ASP A 231 14.11 10.33 23.38
C ASP A 231 13.52 11.62 23.97
N LEU A 232 14.26 12.25 24.89
CA LEU A 232 13.91 13.54 25.49
C LEU A 232 14.75 14.63 24.85
N TRP A 233 14.08 15.57 24.17
CA TRP A 233 14.72 16.65 23.43
C TRP A 233 14.81 17.96 24.22
N GLU A 234 14.30 17.99 25.46
CA GLU A 234 14.26 19.19 26.29
C GLU A 234 15.39 19.27 27.32
N THR A 235 15.93 20.48 27.49
CA THR A 235 16.98 20.85 28.46
C THR A 235 16.43 21.48 29.75
N SER A 236 15.11 21.45 29.98
CA SER A 236 14.44 21.99 31.18
C SER A 236 13.52 20.98 31.86
N GLU A 237 13.16 21.27 33.12
CA GLU A 237 12.41 20.41 34.03
C GLU A 237 11.04 19.96 33.48
N ARG A 238 10.68 18.70 33.79
CA ARG A 238 9.41 18.07 33.44
C ARG A 238 8.24 18.93 33.92
N GLY A 239 7.33 19.28 33.01
CA GLY A 239 6.09 20.00 33.34
C GLY A 239 5.34 19.28 34.46
N THR A 240 5.05 20.00 35.54
CA THR A 240 4.19 19.52 36.61
C THR A 240 2.75 19.97 36.34
N PRO A 241 1.75 19.08 36.42
CA PRO A 241 0.34 19.42 36.21
C PRO A 241 -0.19 20.50 37.15
#